data_AF-A0A1D2RBT7-F1
#
_entry.id   AF-A0A1D2RBT7-F1
#
_cell.length_a   1.000
_cell.length_b   1.000
_cell.length_c   1.000
_cell.angle_alpha   90.00
_cell.angle_beta   90.00
_cell.angle_gamma   90.00
#
_symmetry.space_group_name_H-M   'P 1'
#
loop_
_entity.id
_entity.type
_entity.pdbx_description
1 polymer ?
#
loop_
_entity_poly.entity_id
_entity_poly.type
_entity_poly.pdbx_seq_one_letter_code
_entity_poly.pdbx_strand_id
1 'polypeptide(L)' 'MVDEYEIKVPDIEPFGFTIEIVDGEQEPVAGVKFNVTIDDEDTMTMETDESGILRVRKPEREINLAYASSE' A
#
# COMPACT_ATOMS: atom_id res chain seq x y z
N MET A 1 9.25 44.78 -3.42
CA MET A 1 9.05 43.58 -4.26
C MET A 1 8.67 42.48 -3.29
N VAL A 2 7.47 41.91 -3.42
CA VAL A 2 7.03 40.80 -2.57
C VAL A 2 7.45 39.51 -3.25
N ASP A 3 8.16 38.65 -2.53
CA ASP A 3 8.49 37.30 -2.98
C ASP A 3 7.18 36.54 -3.26
N GLU A 4 7.02 36.09 -4.49
CA GLU A 4 5.89 35.27 -4.92
C GLU A 4 6.14 33.83 -4.44
N TYR A 5 5.38 33.39 -3.45
CA TYR A 5 5.48 32.02 -2.94
C TYR A 5 4.47 31.12 -3.66
N GLU A 6 4.95 30.07 -4.30
CA GLU A 6 4.11 29.01 -4.87
C GLU A 6 3.66 28.05 -3.75
N ILE A 7 2.37 28.05 -3.45
CA ILE A 7 1.76 27.08 -2.52
C ILE A 7 1.49 25.80 -3.32
N LYS A 8 2.30 24.77 -3.12
CA LYS A 8 2.02 23.43 -3.63
C LYS A 8 1.07 22.71 -2.68
N VAL A 9 -0.21 22.68 -3.04
CA VAL A 9 -1.19 21.84 -2.34
C VAL A 9 -0.88 20.38 -2.69
N PRO A 10 -0.63 19.49 -1.71
CA PRO A 10 -0.40 18.08 -2.01
C PRO A 10 -1.67 17.49 -2.62
N ASP A 11 -1.50 16.64 -3.63
CA ASP A 11 -2.60 15.86 -4.19
C ASP A 11 -3.17 14.96 -3.07
N ILE A 12 -4.41 15.24 -2.64
CA ILE A 12 -5.08 14.46 -1.60
C ILE A 12 -5.80 13.31 -2.29
N GLU A 13 -5.08 12.22 -2.52
CA GLU A 13 -5.62 11.01 -3.13
C GLU A 13 -6.63 10.30 -2.19
N PRO A 14 -7.70 9.69 -2.73
CA PRO A 14 -8.66 8.98 -1.91
C PRO A 14 -7.98 7.80 -1.20
N PHE A 15 -8.15 7.75 0.13
CA PHE A 15 -7.53 6.76 1.00
C PHE A 15 -7.91 5.34 0.54
N GLY A 16 -6.91 4.54 0.20
CA GLY A 16 -7.07 3.09 0.03
C GLY A 16 -7.13 2.40 1.39
N PHE A 17 -6.38 1.33 1.55
CA PHE A 17 -6.31 0.60 2.82
C PHE A 17 -4.88 0.25 3.19
N THR A 18 -4.67 0.07 4.49
CA THR A 18 -3.38 -0.27 5.07
C THR A 18 -3.48 -1.65 5.70
N ILE A 19 -2.47 -2.47 5.45
CA ILE A 19 -2.29 -3.77 6.09
C ILE A 19 -1.08 -3.66 7.00
N GLU A 20 -1.24 -4.10 8.24
CA GLU A 20 -0.17 -4.24 9.22
C GLU A 20 0.06 -5.74 9.46
N ILE A 21 1.31 -6.17 9.31
CA ILE A 21 1.73 -7.54 9.56
C ILE A 21 2.70 -7.56 10.73
N VAL A 22 2.34 -8.34 11.74
CA VAL A 22 3.12 -8.56 12.95
C VAL A 22 3.29 -10.06 13.23
N ASP A 23 4.35 -10.43 13.92
CA ASP A 23 4.60 -11.79 14.40
C ASP A 23 3.77 -12.09 15.69
N GLY A 24 3.85 -13.31 16.23
CA GLY A 24 3.20 -13.72 17.47
C GLY A 24 3.57 -12.88 18.69
N GLU A 25 4.71 -12.18 18.66
CA GLU A 25 5.15 -11.23 19.71
C GLU A 25 4.66 -9.78 19.48
N GLN A 26 3.84 -9.54 18.45
CA GLN A 26 3.38 -8.22 17.97
C GLN A 26 4.50 -7.32 17.43
N GLU A 27 5.59 -7.91 16.96
CA GLU A 27 6.69 -7.21 16.29
C GLU A 27 6.42 -7.12 14.77
N PRO A 28 6.72 -5.98 14.11
CA PRO A 28 6.45 -5.80 12.69
C PRO A 28 7.28 -6.74 11.80
N VAL A 29 6.64 -7.30 10.77
CA VAL A 29 7.29 -8.22 9.83
C VAL A 29 7.42 -7.58 8.45
N ALA A 30 8.66 -7.29 8.06
CA ALA A 30 9.01 -6.73 6.75
C ALA A 30 9.15 -7.81 5.66
N GLY A 31 8.98 -7.42 4.40
CA GLY A 31 9.22 -8.29 3.23
C GLY A 31 8.12 -9.32 2.97
N VAL A 32 6.97 -9.21 3.62
CA VAL A 32 5.82 -10.10 3.43
C VAL A 32 5.12 -9.74 2.15
N LYS A 33 5.04 -10.68 1.20
CA LYS A 33 4.54 -10.44 -0.15
C LYS A 33 3.04 -10.72 -0.28
N PHE A 34 2.36 -9.83 -0.98
CA PHE A 34 0.96 -9.94 -1.35
C PHE A 34 0.79 -9.72 -2.85
N ASN A 35 -0.09 -10.49 -3.46
CA ASN A 35 -0.58 -10.24 -4.80
C ASN A 35 -1.88 -9.44 -4.67
N VAL A 36 -1.86 -8.23 -5.23
CA VAL A 36 -2.99 -7.32 -5.32
C VAL A 36 -3.49 -7.37 -6.76
N THR A 37 -4.67 -7.93 -6.96
CA THR A 37 -5.32 -8.00 -8.27
C THR A 37 -6.43 -6.98 -8.35
N ILE A 38 -6.39 -6.11 -9.36
CA ILE A 38 -7.41 -5.10 -9.63
C ILE A 38 -8.18 -5.53 -10.88
N ASP A 39 -9.50 -5.66 -10.77
CA ASP A 39 -10.41 -5.99 -11.89
C ASP A 39 -10.08 -7.31 -12.63
N ASP A 40 -9.43 -8.26 -11.96
CA ASP A 40 -9.00 -9.56 -12.53
C ASP A 40 -7.94 -9.48 -13.66
N GLU A 41 -7.57 -8.27 -14.11
CA GLU A 41 -6.60 -8.05 -15.19
C GLU A 41 -5.21 -7.64 -14.70
N ASP A 42 -5.14 -6.75 -13.69
CA ASP A 42 -3.87 -6.18 -13.21
C ASP A 42 -3.48 -6.78 -11.88
N THR A 43 -2.51 -7.71 -11.88
CA THR A 43 -1.91 -8.25 -10.66
C THR A 43 -0.56 -7.60 -10.38
N MET A 44 -0.44 -6.97 -9.21
CA MET A 44 0.79 -6.36 -8.71
C MET A 44 1.26 -7.13 -7.47
N THR A 45 2.55 -7.44 -7.40
CA THR A 45 3.15 -7.95 -6.16
C THR A 45 3.66 -6.77 -5.33
N MET A 46 3.17 -6.68 -4.09
CA MET A 46 3.57 -5.68 -3.12
C MET A 46 4.16 -6.37 -1.89
N GLU A 47 5.02 -5.68 -1.14
CA GLU A 47 5.61 -6.19 0.10
C GLU A 47 5.46 -5.21 1.26
N THR A 48 5.44 -5.73 2.49
CA THR A 48 5.47 -4.90 3.70
C THR A 48 6.82 -4.21 3.86
N ASP A 49 6.78 -2.94 4.26
CA ASP A 49 7.96 -2.13 4.62
C ASP A 49 8.61 -2.60 5.94
N GLU A 50 9.75 -2.01 6.32
CA GLU A 50 10.45 -2.20 7.60
C GLU A 50 9.53 -2.06 8.83
N SER A 51 8.47 -1.26 8.74
CA SER A 51 7.46 -1.12 9.80
C SER A 51 6.37 -2.21 9.79
N GLY A 52 6.47 -3.23 8.93
CA GLY A 52 5.44 -4.25 8.76
C GLY A 52 4.18 -3.76 8.03
N ILE A 53 4.26 -2.59 7.38
CA ILE A 53 3.11 -1.91 6.78
C ILE A 53 3.11 -2.05 5.26
N LEU A 54 1.96 -2.42 4.70
CA LEU A 54 1.68 -2.37 3.27
C LEU A 54 0.52 -1.40 3.02
N ARG A 55 0.72 -0.44 2.13
CA ARG A 55 -0.29 0.58 1.79
C ARG A 55 -0.76 0.37 0.37
N VAL A 56 -2.03 0.02 0.20
CA VAL A 56 -2.67 -0.10 -1.12
C VAL A 56 -3.45 1.18 -1.38
N ARG A 57 -3.20 1.83 -2.53
CA ARG A 57 -3.99 2.99 -2.96
C ARG A 57 -5.40 2.56 -3.30
N LYS A 58 -6.39 3.45 -3.13
CA LYS A 58 -7.76 3.15 -3.53
C LYS A 58 -7.80 3.00 -5.05
N PRO A 59 -8.10 1.81 -5.59
CA PRO A 59 -8.39 1.67 -6.99
C PRO A 59 -9.83 2.10 -7.26
N GLU A 60 -10.10 2.46 -8.51
CA GLU A 60 -11.43 2.84 -8.98
C GLU A 60 -12.37 1.61 -9.12
N ARG A 61 -11.85 0.40 -8.89
CA ARG A 61 -12.48 -0.91 -9.16
C ARG A 61 -12.31 -1.90 -8.00
N GLU A 62 -12.87 -3.11 -8.16
CA GLU A 62 -12.78 -4.21 -7.19
C GLU A 62 -11.33 -4.69 -7.01
N ILE A 63 -11.00 -5.11 -5.78
CA ILE A 63 -9.68 -5.58 -5.39
C ILE A 63 -9.80 -6.99 -4.83
N ASN A 64 -8.95 -7.88 -5.36
CA ASN A 64 -8.71 -9.20 -4.81
C ASN A 64 -7.29 -9.23 -4.23
N LEU A 65 -7.17 -9.67 -2.97
CA LEU A 65 -5.90 -9.73 -2.27
C LEU A 65 -5.59 -11.19 -1.90
N ALA A 66 -4.42 -11.66 -2.31
CA ALA A 66 -3.92 -13.00 -1.97
C ALA A 66 -2.54 -12.91 -1.33
N TYR A 67 -2.34 -13.66 -0.24
CA TYR A 67 -1.02 -13.84 0.36
C TYR A 67 -0.11 -14.60 -0.62
N ALA A 68 1.02 -14.00 -0.98
CA ALA A 68 1.97 -14.62 -1.90
C ALA A 68 2.93 -15.51 -1.12
N SER A 69 2.44 -16.65 -0.63
CA SER A 69 3.32 -17.67 -0.05
C SER A 69 4.15 -18.27 -1.18
N SER A 70 5.47 -18.15 -1.11
CA SER A 70 6.35 -18.97 -1.94
C SER A 70 6.23 -20.41 -1.45
N GLU A 71 5.83 -21.31 -2.34
CA GLU A 71 6.14 -22.75 -2.23
C GLU A 71 7.65 -22.97 -2.24
#